data_AF-A0AA35TIS9-F1
#
_entry.id   AF-A0AA35TIS9-F1
#
_cell.length_a   1.000
_cell.length_b   1.000
_cell.length_c   1.000
_cell.angle_alpha   90.00
_cell.angle_beta   90.00
_cell.angle_gamma   90.00
#
_symmetry.space_group_name_H-M   'P 1'
#
loop_
_entity.id
_entity.type
_entity.pdbx_description
1 polymer ?
#
loop_
_entity_poly.entity_id
_entity_poly.type
_entity_poly.pdbx_seq_one_letter_code
_entity_poly.pdbx_strand_id
1 'polypeptide(L)'
;MTEAGYPEGFEVAYTVRQVGNYPEQCSVVKQQLETSLGITGNIETLPSAAGYSKYGTSRPADNDGDWEISCQGEGMVVFDTDAVYGGVYLKGGTRNYTDWENPLVNDWFERQKVELNADARREINKEAELWMHDFSDNHWVTMQLGQLYWLVHEDIKGFNAPLTVQYGFKHEDIWLDR
;
A
#
# COMPACT_ATOMS: atom_id res chain seq x y z
N MET A 1 12.94 8.88 -18.76
CA MET A 1 13.66 10.11 -18.35
C MET A 1 13.86 11.06 -19.53
N THR A 2 14.77 10.77 -20.46
CA THR A 2 15.02 11.65 -21.63
C THR A 2 13.79 11.88 -22.51
N GLU A 3 13.07 10.82 -22.89
CA GLU A 3 11.84 10.94 -23.71
C GLU A 3 10.72 11.71 -22.99
N ALA A 4 10.70 11.64 -21.66
CA ALA A 4 9.76 12.38 -20.82
C ALA A 4 10.18 13.85 -20.57
N GLY A 5 11.32 14.30 -21.12
CA GLY A 5 11.83 15.66 -20.97
C GLY A 5 12.68 15.92 -19.73
N TYR A 6 13.05 14.88 -18.97
CA TYR A 6 13.85 14.97 -17.75
C TYR A 6 15.16 14.17 -17.87
N PRO A 7 16.08 14.52 -18.80
CA PRO A 7 17.32 13.76 -19.00
C PRO A 7 18.25 13.77 -17.77
N GLU A 8 18.23 14.85 -16.98
CA GLU A 8 19.08 15.04 -15.79
C GLU A 8 18.35 14.74 -14.46
N GLY A 9 17.12 14.21 -14.52
CA GLY A 9 16.28 14.04 -13.34
C GLY A 9 15.58 15.32 -12.87
N PHE A 10 15.12 15.32 -11.63
CA PHE A 10 14.40 16.41 -10.97
C PHE A 10 14.40 16.21 -9.44
N GLU A 11 14.01 17.25 -8.68
CA GLU A 11 13.88 17.17 -7.23
C GLU A 11 12.43 16.83 -6.84
N VAL A 12 12.26 16.01 -5.81
CA VAL A 12 10.97 15.64 -5.21
C VAL A 12 11.00 15.65 -3.68
N ALA A 13 9.84 15.82 -3.06
CA ALA A 13 9.61 15.65 -1.64
C ALA A 13 9.32 14.19 -1.30
N TYR A 14 10.18 13.58 -0.47
CA TYR A 14 9.92 12.26 0.10
C TYR A 14 9.23 12.41 1.46
N THR A 15 8.01 11.91 1.59
CA THR A 15 7.24 11.93 2.84
C THR A 15 7.03 10.52 3.36
N VAL A 16 7.58 10.20 4.53
CA VAL A 16 7.50 8.85 5.10
C VAL A 16 6.97 8.87 6.53
N ARG A 17 6.17 7.87 6.90
CA ARG A 17 5.77 7.67 8.29
C ARG A 17 6.91 7.07 9.10
N GLN A 18 7.08 7.55 10.34
CA GLN A 18 8.01 6.99 11.32
C GLN A 18 7.43 5.70 11.94
N VAL A 19 7.32 4.65 11.12
CA VAL A 19 6.70 3.37 11.48
C VAL A 19 7.56 2.22 10.97
N GLY A 20 7.85 1.26 11.85
CA GLY A 20 8.62 0.08 11.50
C GLY A 20 9.96 0.46 10.87
N ASN A 21 10.20 -0.05 9.66
CA ASN A 21 11.40 0.18 8.86
C ASN A 21 11.15 1.05 7.62
N TYR A 22 10.04 1.81 7.57
CA TYR A 22 9.70 2.61 6.39
C TYR A 22 10.74 3.71 6.08
N PRO A 23 11.28 4.47 7.07
CA PRO A 23 12.32 5.47 6.78
C PRO A 23 13.59 4.87 6.17
N GLU A 24 14.01 3.70 6.65
CA GLU A 24 15.19 2.99 6.14
C GLU A 24 14.96 2.51 4.71
N GLN A 25 13.78 1.91 4.45
CA GLN A 25 13.39 1.50 3.09
C GLN A 25 13.36 2.69 2.13
N CYS A 26 12.80 3.82 2.58
CA CYS A 26 12.73 5.01 1.76
C CYS A 26 14.10 5.63 1.50
N SER A 27 15.03 5.52 2.45
CA SER A 27 16.41 5.95 2.27
C SER A 27 17.11 5.15 1.16
N VAL A 28 16.88 3.84 1.12
CA VAL A 28 17.40 2.98 0.03
C VAL A 28 16.77 3.34 -1.31
N VAL A 29 15.45 3.50 -1.36
CA VAL A 29 14.74 3.90 -2.60
C VAL A 29 15.23 5.24 -3.11
N LYS A 30 15.33 6.25 -2.25
CA LYS A 30 15.88 7.56 -2.59
C LYS A 30 17.27 7.42 -3.20
N GLN A 31 18.17 6.68 -2.54
CA GLN A 31 19.54 6.50 -3.03
C GLN A 31 19.56 5.85 -4.42
N GLN A 32 18.69 4.86 -4.67
CA GLN A 32 18.59 4.21 -5.97
C GLN A 32 18.03 5.14 -7.05
N LEU A 33 16.97 5.90 -6.75
CA LEU A 33 16.37 6.88 -7.65
C LEU A 33 17.35 8.00 -8.01
N GLU A 34 18.11 8.49 -7.03
CA GLU A 34 19.15 9.50 -7.22
C GLU A 34 20.27 8.98 -8.12
N THR A 35 20.81 7.80 -7.81
CA THR A 35 21.94 7.23 -8.57
C THR A 35 21.57 6.83 -10.00
N SER A 36 20.33 6.36 -10.20
CA SER A 36 19.92 5.74 -11.46
C SER A 36 19.19 6.71 -12.38
N LEU A 37 18.46 7.67 -11.83
CA LEU A 37 17.55 8.55 -12.57
C LEU A 37 17.78 10.04 -12.30
N GLY A 38 18.72 10.41 -11.42
CA GLY A 38 18.93 11.80 -11.01
C GLY A 38 17.78 12.38 -10.21
N ILE A 39 16.88 11.56 -9.67
CA ILE A 39 15.75 12.03 -8.87
C ILE A 39 16.24 12.25 -7.43
N THR A 40 16.24 13.49 -6.99
CA THR A 40 16.81 13.92 -5.71
C THR A 40 15.73 14.43 -4.76
N GLY A 41 16.08 14.69 -3.50
CA GLY A 41 15.13 15.21 -2.52
C GLY A 41 15.54 14.96 -1.09
N ASN A 42 14.76 15.48 -0.13
CA ASN A 42 14.93 15.20 1.29
C ASN A 42 13.78 14.34 1.81
N ILE A 43 14.09 13.47 2.78
CA ILE A 43 13.09 12.65 3.48
C ILE A 43 12.57 13.43 4.67
N GLU A 44 11.28 13.77 4.64
CA GLU A 44 10.51 14.21 5.79
C GLU A 44 9.89 12.98 6.48
N THR A 45 10.16 12.84 7.78
CA THR A 45 9.55 11.79 8.61
C THR A 45 8.40 12.37 9.42
N LEU A 46 7.25 11.70 9.41
CA LEU A 46 6.05 12.12 10.11
C LEU A 46 5.58 11.08 11.13
N PRO A 47 5.08 11.49 12.31
CA PRO A 47 4.32 10.60 13.17
C PRO A 47 3.14 9.97 12.40
N SER A 48 2.75 8.75 12.78
CA SER A 48 1.79 7.94 12.03
C SER A 48 0.50 8.67 11.64
N ALA A 49 -0.17 9.32 12.59
CA ALA A 49 -1.44 10.02 12.33
C ALA A 49 -1.25 11.23 11.41
N ALA A 50 -0.17 12.00 11.61
CA ALA A 50 0.17 13.13 10.74
C ALA A 50 0.47 12.67 9.31
N GLY A 51 1.18 11.55 9.14
CA GLY A 51 1.43 10.96 7.82
C GLY A 51 0.14 10.58 7.10
N TYR A 52 -0.81 9.92 7.78
CA TYR A 52 -2.11 9.63 7.17
C TYR A 52 -2.90 10.88 6.79
N SER A 53 -2.88 11.92 7.64
CA SER A 53 -3.51 13.21 7.30
C SER A 53 -2.86 13.85 6.08
N LYS A 54 -1.52 13.80 5.98
CA LYS A 54 -0.74 14.31 4.86
C LYS A 54 -1.06 13.55 3.56
N TYR A 55 -1.07 12.21 3.59
CA TYR A 55 -1.41 11.40 2.42
C TYR A 55 -2.86 11.60 1.98
N GLY A 56 -3.77 11.88 2.91
CA GLY A 56 -5.17 12.14 2.59
C GLY A 56 -5.45 13.48 1.90
N THR A 57 -4.46 14.36 1.77
CA THR A 57 -4.63 15.69 1.14
C THR A 57 -4.90 15.64 -0.36
N SER A 58 -4.60 14.53 -1.01
CA SER A 58 -4.88 14.23 -2.43
C SER A 58 -6.30 13.72 -2.70
N ARG A 59 -7.08 13.40 -1.65
CA ARG A 59 -8.45 12.87 -1.81
C ARG A 59 -9.48 13.88 -2.34
N PRO A 60 -9.41 15.19 -2.02
CA PRO A 60 -10.30 16.16 -2.65
C PRO A 60 -10.12 16.15 -4.16
N ALA A 61 -11.22 16.26 -4.90
CA ALA A 61 -11.17 16.39 -6.34
C ALA A 61 -10.29 17.58 -6.76
N ASP A 62 -9.51 17.38 -7.82
CA ASP A 62 -8.59 18.38 -8.38
C ASP A 62 -7.46 18.81 -7.43
N ASN A 63 -7.05 17.94 -6.50
CA ASN A 63 -5.91 18.16 -5.62
C ASN A 63 -4.88 17.02 -5.74
N ASP A 64 -3.68 17.33 -6.21
CA ASP A 64 -2.58 16.36 -6.34
C ASP A 64 -2.00 15.91 -4.98
N GLY A 65 -2.40 16.58 -3.90
CA GLY A 65 -1.92 16.35 -2.54
C GLY A 65 -0.66 17.14 -2.20
N ASP A 66 -0.38 17.26 -0.91
CA ASP A 66 0.79 18.00 -0.40
C ASP A 66 2.03 17.09 -0.24
N TRP A 67 2.13 16.00 -1.01
CA TRP A 67 3.21 15.00 -0.95
C TRP A 67 3.45 14.44 -2.36
N GLU A 68 4.66 13.94 -2.63
CA GLU A 68 5.03 13.48 -3.98
C GLU A 68 5.44 12.00 -4.00
N ILE A 69 6.47 11.63 -3.23
CA ILE A 69 6.88 10.22 -3.09
C ILE A 69 6.76 9.78 -1.63
N SER A 70 6.20 8.60 -1.42
CA SER A 70 6.08 8.00 -0.11
C SER A 70 6.44 6.52 -0.16
N CYS A 71 7.12 6.06 0.89
CA CYS A 71 7.38 4.64 1.11
C CYS A 71 6.45 4.17 2.22
N GLN A 72 5.36 3.53 1.84
CA GLN A 72 4.26 3.18 2.72
C GLN A 72 3.86 1.72 2.48
N GLY A 73 3.66 0.98 3.56
CA GLY A 73 3.11 -0.36 3.51
C GLY A 73 1.61 -0.35 3.77
N GLU A 74 0.88 -1.20 3.05
CA GLU A 74 -0.54 -1.46 3.29
C GLU A 74 -0.76 -2.94 3.64
N GLY A 75 -1.59 -3.17 4.64
CA GLY A 75 -2.08 -4.50 4.99
C GLY A 75 -3.43 -4.79 4.31
N MET A 76 -3.85 -6.05 4.37
CA MET A 76 -5.22 -6.43 4.07
C MET A 76 -6.08 -6.29 5.33
N VAL A 77 -7.18 -5.53 5.27
CA VAL A 77 -8.13 -5.39 6.39
C VAL A 77 -9.09 -6.57 6.41
N VAL A 78 -9.51 -7.01 5.23
CA VAL A 78 -10.38 -8.16 5.01
C VAL A 78 -9.71 -9.04 3.96
N PHE A 79 -9.75 -10.36 4.15
CA PHE A 79 -9.21 -11.34 3.20
C PHE A 79 -10.17 -11.58 2.04
N ASP A 80 -10.52 -10.51 1.35
CA ASP A 80 -11.37 -10.53 0.18
C ASP A 80 -10.89 -9.45 -0.79
N THR A 81 -10.81 -9.80 -2.08
CA THR A 81 -10.29 -8.91 -3.12
C THR A 81 -11.10 -7.63 -3.24
N ASP A 82 -12.41 -7.68 -2.96
CA ASP A 82 -13.31 -6.52 -2.96
C ASP A 82 -12.82 -5.42 -2.02
N ALA A 83 -12.36 -5.81 -0.82
CA ALA A 83 -11.81 -4.87 0.16
C ALA A 83 -10.46 -4.29 -0.25
N VAL A 84 -9.69 -5.01 -1.08
CA VAL A 84 -8.44 -4.50 -1.67
C VAL A 84 -8.77 -3.47 -2.75
N TYR A 85 -9.69 -3.79 -3.67
CA TYR A 85 -10.17 -2.83 -4.68
C TYR A 85 -10.69 -1.55 -4.03
N GLY A 86 -11.70 -1.65 -3.18
CA GLY A 86 -12.34 -0.47 -2.57
C GLY A 86 -11.43 0.34 -1.64
N GLY A 87 -10.38 -0.29 -1.11
CA GLY A 87 -9.41 0.39 -0.28
C GLY A 87 -8.32 1.12 -1.05
N VAL A 88 -7.75 0.44 -2.04
CA VAL A 88 -6.46 0.80 -2.65
C VAL A 88 -6.62 1.25 -4.10
N TYR A 89 -7.56 0.70 -4.87
CA TYR A 89 -7.60 0.90 -6.33
C TYR A 89 -8.81 1.67 -6.86
N LEU A 90 -9.88 1.80 -6.07
CA LEU A 90 -11.03 2.61 -6.46
C LEU A 90 -10.84 4.07 -6.01
N LYS A 91 -11.39 4.98 -6.82
CA LYS A 91 -11.42 6.41 -6.54
C LYS A 91 -12.10 6.71 -5.20
N GLY A 92 -11.54 7.64 -4.43
CA GLY A 92 -12.02 7.96 -3.07
C GLY A 92 -11.74 6.85 -2.04
N GLY A 93 -11.05 5.77 -2.41
CA GLY A 93 -10.59 4.74 -1.49
C GLY A 93 -9.67 5.33 -0.42
N THR A 94 -9.90 4.99 0.84
CA THR A 94 -9.16 5.61 1.96
C THR A 94 -7.66 5.32 1.97
N ARG A 95 -7.22 4.28 1.25
CA ARG A 95 -5.82 3.87 1.10
C ARG A 95 -5.31 4.05 -0.34
N ASN A 96 -6.15 4.55 -1.25
CA ASN A 96 -5.76 5.04 -2.56
C ASN A 96 -5.22 6.46 -2.40
N TYR A 97 -3.98 6.60 -1.94
CA TYR A 97 -3.45 7.93 -1.61
C TYR A 97 -3.22 8.81 -2.83
N THR A 98 -3.13 8.30 -4.04
CA THR A 98 -2.93 9.12 -5.24
C THR A 98 -4.24 9.49 -5.95
N ASP A 99 -5.38 9.04 -5.40
CA ASP A 99 -6.70 9.07 -6.06
C ASP A 99 -6.68 8.55 -7.50
N TRP A 100 -5.76 7.61 -7.79
CA TRP A 100 -5.61 7.00 -9.11
C TRP A 100 -6.87 6.23 -9.48
N GLU A 101 -7.20 6.25 -10.77
CA GLU A 101 -8.36 5.57 -11.32
C GLU A 101 -8.02 4.99 -12.69
N ASN A 102 -8.43 3.75 -12.92
CA ASN A 102 -8.27 3.09 -14.21
C ASN A 102 -9.57 2.37 -14.62
N PRO A 103 -10.06 2.57 -15.87
CA PRO A 103 -11.30 1.94 -16.33
C PRO A 103 -11.31 0.41 -16.33
N LEU A 104 -10.18 -0.25 -16.58
CA LEU A 104 -10.09 -1.73 -16.56
C LEU A 104 -10.23 -2.26 -15.14
N VAL A 105 -9.59 -1.58 -14.18
CA VAL A 105 -9.71 -1.89 -12.75
C VAL A 105 -11.14 -1.75 -12.26
N ASN A 106 -11.84 -0.70 -12.69
CA ASN A 106 -13.26 -0.51 -12.41
C ASN A 106 -14.11 -1.64 -13.02
N ASP A 107 -13.84 -2.08 -14.25
CA ASP A 107 -14.54 -3.20 -14.90
C ASP A 107 -14.35 -4.52 -14.13
N TRP A 108 -13.10 -4.88 -13.79
CA TRP A 108 -12.82 -6.08 -13.01
C TRP A 108 -13.49 -6.05 -11.64
N PHE A 109 -13.50 -4.89 -10.97
CA PHE A 109 -14.20 -4.70 -9.72
C PHE A 109 -15.71 -4.95 -9.86
N GLU A 110 -16.36 -4.35 -10.86
CA GLU A 110 -17.80 -4.53 -11.07
C GLU A 110 -18.16 -5.98 -11.41
N ARG A 111 -17.34 -6.67 -12.21
CA ARG A 111 -17.51 -8.09 -12.54
C ARG A 111 -17.34 -8.99 -11.32
N GLN A 112 -16.25 -8.83 -10.56
CA GLN A 112 -15.95 -9.70 -9.42
C GLN A 112 -16.93 -9.51 -8.26
N LYS A 113 -17.47 -8.30 -8.09
CA LYS A 113 -18.37 -7.94 -6.98
C LYS A 113 -19.69 -8.71 -7.01
N VAL A 114 -20.18 -9.02 -8.21
CA VAL A 114 -21.48 -9.69 -8.41
C VAL A 114 -21.36 -11.18 -8.73
N GLU A 115 -20.14 -11.69 -8.93
CA GLU A 115 -19.89 -13.10 -9.24
C GLU A 115 -19.97 -13.97 -7.98
N LEU A 116 -20.94 -14.89 -7.96
CA LEU A 116 -21.22 -15.77 -6.83
C LEU A 116 -20.45 -17.10 -6.92
N ASN A 117 -19.99 -17.49 -8.10
CA ASN A 117 -19.15 -18.66 -8.30
C ASN A 117 -17.68 -18.33 -7.95
N ALA A 118 -17.16 -19.00 -6.93
CA ALA A 118 -15.81 -18.72 -6.41
C ALA A 118 -14.69 -18.94 -7.43
N ASP A 119 -14.80 -19.96 -8.29
CA ASP A 119 -13.78 -20.25 -9.30
C ASP A 119 -13.83 -19.22 -10.43
N ALA A 120 -15.03 -18.83 -10.87
CA ALA A 120 -15.20 -17.75 -11.85
C ALA A 120 -14.67 -16.42 -11.31
N ARG A 121 -14.97 -16.08 -10.04
CA ARG A 121 -14.47 -14.87 -9.38
C ARG A 121 -12.94 -14.89 -9.27
N ARG A 122 -12.33 -16.06 -9.03
CA ARG A 122 -10.87 -16.22 -9.01
C ARG A 122 -10.25 -15.91 -10.37
N GLU A 123 -10.81 -16.41 -11.46
CA GLU A 123 -10.26 -16.14 -12.80
C GLU A 123 -10.37 -14.65 -13.18
N ILE A 124 -11.46 -13.96 -12.82
CA ILE A 124 -11.58 -12.50 -12.99
C ILE A 124 -10.47 -11.77 -12.22
N ASN A 125 -10.28 -12.11 -10.95
CA ASN A 125 -9.26 -11.46 -10.12
C ASN A 125 -7.83 -11.75 -10.59
N LYS A 126 -7.58 -12.93 -11.14
CA LYS A 126 -6.28 -13.31 -11.70
C LYS A 126 -5.96 -12.52 -12.97
N GLU A 127 -6.96 -12.24 -13.81
CA GLU A 127 -6.80 -11.37 -14.99
C GLU A 127 -6.34 -9.97 -14.55
N ALA A 128 -7.00 -9.40 -13.54
CA ALA A 128 -6.64 -8.11 -12.98
C ALA A 128 -5.25 -8.11 -12.33
N GLU A 129 -4.92 -9.13 -11.54
CA GLU A 129 -3.60 -9.27 -10.89
C GLU A 129 -2.47 -9.29 -11.92
N LEU A 130 -2.60 -10.10 -12.98
CA LEU A 130 -1.58 -10.20 -14.03
C LEU A 130 -1.39 -8.87 -14.75
N TRP A 131 -2.46 -8.12 -15.01
CA TRP A 131 -2.37 -6.81 -15.62
C TRP A 131 -1.71 -5.78 -14.70
N MET A 132 -2.10 -5.72 -13.42
CA MET A 132 -1.50 -4.80 -12.44
C MET A 132 -0.01 -5.10 -12.20
N HIS A 133 0.39 -6.37 -12.27
CA HIS A 133 1.77 -6.81 -12.13
C HIS A 133 2.67 -6.36 -13.30
N ASP A 134 2.12 -6.03 -14.45
CA ASP A 134 2.90 -5.52 -15.60
C ASP A 134 3.38 -4.07 -15.37
N PHE A 135 2.81 -3.36 -14.38
CA PHE A 135 3.13 -1.96 -14.04
C PHE A 135 3.03 -0.99 -15.22
N SER A 136 2.26 -1.31 -16.26
CA SER A 136 2.08 -0.45 -17.44
C SER A 136 1.30 0.83 -17.12
N ASP A 137 0.32 0.75 -16.22
CA ASP A 137 -0.35 1.89 -15.59
C ASP A 137 -0.67 1.53 -14.14
N ASN A 138 0.16 2.03 -13.21
CA ASN A 138 0.04 1.71 -11.80
C ASN A 138 0.50 2.89 -10.93
N HIS A 139 -0.16 3.09 -9.80
CA HIS A 139 0.05 4.23 -8.90
C HIS A 139 1.03 4.00 -7.75
N TRP A 140 1.69 2.84 -7.77
CA TRP A 140 2.70 2.42 -6.79
C TRP A 140 3.62 1.37 -7.42
N VAL A 141 4.78 1.19 -6.80
CA VAL A 141 5.74 0.15 -7.16
C VAL A 141 5.90 -0.79 -5.96
N THR A 142 5.59 -2.07 -6.17
CA THR A 142 5.70 -3.07 -5.11
C THR A 142 7.16 -3.34 -4.77
N MET A 143 7.56 -3.02 -3.53
CA MET A 143 8.93 -3.27 -3.07
C MET A 143 9.11 -4.66 -2.44
N GLN A 144 8.15 -5.08 -1.62
CA GLN A 144 8.20 -6.35 -0.90
C GLN A 144 6.81 -6.72 -0.37
N LEU A 145 6.61 -8.02 -0.13
CA LEU A 145 5.54 -8.53 0.71
C LEU A 145 6.12 -8.83 2.09
N GLY A 146 5.69 -8.08 3.10
CA GLY A 146 6.20 -8.23 4.47
C GLY A 146 5.76 -9.55 5.11
N GLN A 147 6.70 -10.26 5.74
CA GLN A 147 6.37 -11.35 6.66
C GLN A 147 6.21 -10.81 8.08
N LEU A 148 5.13 -11.21 8.75
CA LEU A 148 4.85 -10.82 10.12
C LEU A 148 5.30 -11.92 11.07
N TYR A 149 5.99 -11.52 12.14
CA TYR A 149 6.40 -12.40 13.22
C TYR A 149 5.77 -11.92 14.52
N TRP A 150 5.16 -12.84 15.25
CA TRP A 150 4.55 -12.56 16.55
C TRP A 150 5.44 -13.13 17.65
N LEU A 151 6.11 -12.24 18.38
CA LEU A 151 6.93 -12.62 19.53
C LEU A 151 6.04 -12.68 20.77
N VAL A 152 5.94 -13.87 21.36
CA VAL A 152 5.05 -14.15 22.50
C VAL A 152 5.83 -14.87 23.58
N HIS A 153 5.65 -14.46 24.84
CA HIS A 153 6.30 -15.09 25.98
C HIS A 153 5.80 -16.54 26.17
N GLU A 154 6.65 -17.45 26.64
CA GLU A 154 6.30 -18.88 26.77
C GLU A 154 5.13 -19.14 27.73
N ASP A 155 4.97 -18.33 28.77
CA ASP A 155 3.82 -18.34 29.69
C ASP A 155 2.48 -17.95 29.04
N ILE A 156 2.48 -17.27 27.89
CA ILE A 156 1.25 -16.85 27.23
C ILE A 156 0.72 -18.02 26.40
N LYS A 157 -0.50 -18.43 26.70
CA LYS A 157 -1.19 -19.53 26.02
C LYS A 157 -2.41 -19.02 25.27
N GLY A 158 -2.87 -19.83 24.32
CA GLY A 158 -4.03 -19.51 23.49
C GLY A 158 -3.83 -18.34 22.52
N PHE A 159 -2.58 -17.93 22.28
CA PHE A 159 -2.27 -16.92 21.28
C PHE A 159 -2.58 -17.44 19.87
N ASN A 160 -3.56 -16.82 19.23
CA ASN A 160 -3.91 -17.05 17.83
C ASN A 160 -3.32 -15.92 16.99
N ALA A 161 -2.23 -16.23 16.28
CA ALA A 161 -1.59 -15.28 15.37
C ALA A 161 -2.60 -14.78 14.32
N PRO A 162 -2.86 -13.47 14.22
CA PRO A 162 -3.71 -12.96 13.15
C PRO A 162 -2.98 -13.06 11.82
N LEU A 163 -3.75 -13.33 10.76
CA LEU A 163 -3.23 -13.46 9.39
C LEU A 163 -2.69 -12.13 8.82
N THR A 164 -3.10 -10.99 9.38
CA THR A 164 -2.68 -9.63 9.00
C THR A 164 -2.77 -8.72 10.23
N VAL A 165 -1.88 -7.73 10.32
CA VAL A 165 -1.86 -6.74 11.42
C VAL A 165 -3.17 -5.94 11.52
N GLN A 166 -3.95 -5.85 10.44
CA GLN A 166 -5.20 -5.10 10.41
C GLN A 166 -6.42 -5.93 10.83
N TYR A 167 -6.31 -7.27 10.92
CA TYR A 167 -7.43 -8.16 11.30
C TYR A 167 -7.61 -8.29 12.83
N GLY A 168 -6.90 -7.47 13.60
CA GLY A 168 -7.00 -7.41 15.05
C GLY A 168 -6.42 -8.65 15.75
N PHE A 169 -5.93 -8.44 16.97
CA PHE A 169 -5.57 -9.56 17.83
C PHE A 169 -6.83 -10.07 18.53
N LYS A 170 -7.05 -11.37 18.42
CA LYS A 170 -8.08 -12.07 19.19
C LYS A 170 -7.56 -12.32 20.59
N HIS A 171 -8.10 -11.58 21.55
CA HIS A 171 -7.72 -11.66 22.96
C HIS A 171 -8.64 -12.55 23.79
N GLU A 172 -9.76 -13.00 23.20
CA GLU A 172 -10.78 -13.81 23.87
C GLU A 172 -10.25 -15.16 24.39
N ASP A 173 -9.24 -15.71 23.73
CA ASP A 173 -8.65 -17.00 24.05
C ASP A 173 -7.24 -16.88 24.67
N ILE A 174 -6.77 -15.67 24.97
CA ILE A 174 -5.41 -15.46 25.50
C ILE A 174 -5.42 -15.52 27.02
N TRP A 175 -4.53 -16.32 27.60
CA TRP A 175 -4.28 -16.33 29.05
C TRP A 175 -2.80 -16.44 29.40
N LEU A 176 -2.48 -16.09 30.65
CA LEU A 176 -1.16 -16.25 31.24
C LEU A 176 -1.18 -17.48 32.14
N ASP A 177 -0.29 -18.44 31.90
CA ASP A 177 -0.15 -19.68 32.67
C ASP A 177 0.76 -19.43 33.88
N ARG A 178 0.17 -18.96 34.99
CA ARG A 178 0.84 -18.69 36.27
C ARG A 178 -0.03 -19.03 37.47
#